data_AF-A0A2G9S2W0-F1
#
_entry.id   AF-A0A2G9S2W0-F1
#
_cell.length_a   1.000
_cell.length_b   1.000
_cell.length_c   1.000
_cell.angle_alpha   90.00
_cell.angle_beta   90.00
_cell.angle_gamma   90.00
#
_symmetry.space_group_name_H-M   'P 1'
#
loop_
_entity.id
_entity.type
_entity.pdbx_description
1 polymer ?
#
loop_
_entity_poly.entity_id
_entity_poly.type
_entity_poly.pdbx_seq_one_letter_code
_entity_poly.pdbx_strand_id
1 'polypeptide(L)'
;MVFAGLRDSVWESFTDLEIKVSVNPIEEGDNITLTCLTKPSLIISATEVEFAFQRNGQNVQEFGSSSKYGILFAKLEDSGYYICEVRRSSNGLTKKSKEINIQIEELFSHPEIVTNPDFPKEGNRIILTCNTSINTLRSDIELQFAFYQNEKKVPKLNSSHQYIIPLAQLEDSGNYSCEARTLYNGMKKRSSVVSVVIQGEHSHF
;
A
#
# COMPACT_ATOMS: atom_id res chain seq x y z
N MET A 1 2.54 -52.47 -46.00
CA MET A 1 1.38 -52.06 -45.18
C MET A 1 1.94 -51.54 -43.86
N VAL A 2 2.23 -50.24 -43.68
CA VAL A 2 1.32 -49.12 -43.24
C VAL A 2 0.43 -49.54 -42.05
N PHE A 3 0.36 -48.88 -40.88
CA PHE A 3 0.55 -47.50 -40.39
C PHE A 3 1.09 -47.51 -38.94
N ALA A 4 1.95 -46.56 -38.50
CA ALA A 4 1.64 -45.33 -37.73
C ALA A 4 0.83 -45.55 -36.42
N GLY A 5 1.11 -44.89 -35.29
CA GLY A 5 1.75 -43.59 -35.18
C GLY A 5 2.23 -43.22 -33.78
N LEU A 6 3.10 -42.22 -33.83
CA LEU A 6 3.56 -41.36 -32.75
C LEU A 6 2.38 -40.85 -31.93
N ARG A 7 2.35 -41.18 -30.65
CA ARG A 7 1.56 -40.49 -29.63
C ARG A 7 2.54 -40.23 -28.50
N ASP A 8 3.07 -39.01 -28.44
CA ASP A 8 3.61 -38.37 -27.23
C ASP A 8 4.18 -36.96 -27.49
N SER A 9 4.13 -36.44 -28.72
CA SER A 9 4.71 -35.12 -29.05
C SER A 9 3.72 -33.95 -29.13
N VAL A 10 2.58 -33.98 -28.44
CA VAL A 10 1.54 -32.91 -28.52
C VAL A 10 1.40 -32.08 -27.23
N TRP A 11 2.09 -32.44 -26.14
CA TRP A 11 1.96 -31.72 -24.85
C TRP A 11 3.00 -30.61 -24.61
N GLU A 12 4.04 -30.50 -25.45
CA GLU A 12 5.15 -29.56 -25.27
C GLU A 12 5.08 -28.31 -26.18
N SER A 13 3.90 -27.81 -26.51
CA SER A 13 3.79 -26.53 -27.26
C SER A 13 2.87 -25.52 -26.59
N PHE A 14 3.02 -25.35 -25.28
CA PHE A 14 2.49 -24.19 -24.57
C PHE A 14 3.64 -23.38 -24.01
N THR A 15 3.73 -22.13 -24.42
CA THR A 15 4.78 -21.17 -24.07
C THR A 15 4.82 -20.90 -22.56
N ASP A 16 6.02 -20.72 -22.00
CA ASP A 16 6.18 -20.35 -20.58
C ASP A 16 5.45 -19.02 -20.34
N LEU A 17 4.57 -19.00 -19.34
CA LEU A 17 3.89 -17.80 -18.89
C LEU A 17 4.75 -17.11 -17.83
N GLU A 18 4.90 -15.80 -17.96
CA GLU A 18 5.68 -14.98 -17.05
C GLU A 18 4.89 -13.74 -16.66
N ILE A 19 5.00 -13.32 -15.39
CA ILE A 19 4.43 -12.06 -14.93
C ILE A 19 5.52 -11.01 -14.94
N LYS A 20 5.29 -9.91 -15.66
CA LYS A 20 6.14 -8.73 -15.64
C LYS A 20 5.50 -7.65 -14.78
N VAL A 21 6.27 -7.11 -13.83
CA VAL A 21 5.84 -6.00 -12.97
C VAL A 21 6.32 -4.67 -13.58
N SER A 22 5.50 -3.62 -13.49
CA SER A 22 5.80 -2.31 -14.08
C SER A 22 6.92 -1.54 -13.36
N VAL A 23 7.09 -1.75 -12.06
CA VAL A 23 8.09 -1.07 -11.21
C VAL A 23 8.71 -2.07 -10.24
N ASN A 24 9.97 -1.85 -9.87
CA ASN A 24 10.72 -2.62 -8.87
C ASN A 24 11.91 -1.78 -8.39
N PRO A 25 12.13 -1.57 -7.07
CA PRO A 25 11.29 -2.02 -5.95
C PRO A 25 9.90 -1.36 -5.97
N ILE A 26 8.95 -1.96 -5.26
CA ILE A 26 7.59 -1.44 -5.12
C ILE A 26 7.44 -0.89 -3.72
N GLU A 27 6.95 0.34 -3.59
CA GLU A 27 6.72 0.99 -2.31
C GLU A 27 5.22 1.30 -2.12
N GLU A 28 4.81 1.52 -0.88
CA GLU A 28 3.44 1.91 -0.61
C GLU A 28 3.02 3.18 -1.37
N GLY A 29 1.81 3.14 -1.92
CA GLY A 29 1.23 4.21 -2.73
C GLY A 29 1.68 4.20 -4.19
N ASP A 30 2.58 3.31 -4.63
CA ASP A 30 2.86 3.12 -6.05
C ASP A 30 1.63 2.58 -6.79
N ASN A 31 1.48 2.98 -8.05
CA ASN A 31 0.52 2.37 -8.97
C ASN A 31 1.24 1.31 -9.79
N ILE A 32 0.93 0.04 -9.55
CA ILE A 32 1.62 -1.09 -10.20
C ILE A 32 0.71 -1.79 -11.20
N THR A 33 1.31 -2.30 -12.27
CA THR A 33 0.64 -3.12 -13.28
C THR A 33 1.40 -4.43 -13.43
N LEU A 34 0.71 -5.54 -13.18
CA LEU A 34 1.18 -6.88 -13.48
C LEU A 34 0.74 -7.23 -14.91
N THR A 35 1.67 -7.62 -15.76
CA THR A 35 1.39 -8.03 -17.15
C THR A 35 1.69 -9.50 -17.31
N CYS A 36 0.69 -10.30 -17.65
CA CYS A 36 0.86 -11.71 -17.99
C CYS A 36 1.36 -11.82 -19.43
N LEU A 37 2.63 -12.20 -19.57
CA LEU A 37 3.28 -12.40 -20.86
C LEU A 37 3.04 -13.83 -21.33
N THR A 38 2.49 -13.95 -22.53
CA THR A 38 2.41 -15.18 -23.30
C THR A 38 3.47 -15.08 -24.38
N LYS A 39 4.42 -16.03 -24.49
CA LYS A 39 5.23 -16.05 -25.71
C LYS A 39 4.28 -16.40 -26.87
N PRO A 40 4.37 -15.75 -28.04
CA PRO A 40 3.54 -16.09 -29.18
C PRO A 40 3.88 -17.52 -29.63
N SER A 41 3.05 -18.50 -29.26
CA SER A 41 3.01 -19.74 -30.01
C SER A 41 2.40 -19.43 -31.38
N LEU A 42 2.98 -19.93 -32.47
CA LEU A 42 2.55 -19.75 -33.87
C LEU A 42 1.07 -20.12 -34.15
N ILE A 43 0.31 -20.55 -33.13
CA ILE A 43 -1.01 -21.19 -33.19
C ILE A 43 -2.08 -20.40 -32.42
N ILE A 44 -1.72 -19.49 -31.50
CA ILE A 44 -2.70 -18.83 -30.61
C ILE A 44 -2.67 -17.32 -30.84
N SER A 45 -3.75 -16.79 -31.40
CA SER A 45 -3.98 -15.34 -31.46
C SER A 45 -4.31 -14.82 -30.05
N ALA A 46 -3.83 -13.63 -29.67
CA ALA A 46 -4.15 -13.01 -28.38
C ALA A 46 -5.67 -12.79 -28.17
N THR A 47 -6.44 -12.81 -29.26
CA THR A 47 -7.90 -12.71 -29.31
C THR A 47 -8.64 -14.02 -28.93
N GLU A 48 -7.94 -15.15 -28.80
CA GLU A 48 -8.51 -16.45 -28.44
C GLU A 48 -8.28 -16.85 -26.97
N VAL A 49 -7.78 -15.92 -26.16
CA VAL A 49 -7.43 -16.21 -24.76
C VAL A 49 -7.99 -15.19 -23.79
N GLU A 50 -8.31 -15.70 -22.60
CA GLU A 50 -8.74 -14.93 -21.45
C GLU A 50 -7.69 -15.08 -20.35
N PHE A 51 -7.53 -14.06 -19.52
CA PHE A 51 -6.52 -13.93 -18.49
C PHE A 51 -7.19 -13.74 -17.13
N ALA A 52 -6.68 -14.42 -16.13
CA ALA A 52 -7.05 -14.25 -14.72
C ALA A 52 -5.77 -14.06 -13.89
N PHE A 53 -5.92 -13.44 -12.71
CA PHE A 53 -4.84 -13.28 -11.74
C PHE A 53 -5.28 -13.82 -10.37
N GLN A 54 -4.36 -14.53 -9.73
CA GLN A 54 -4.50 -15.06 -8.38
C GLN A 54 -3.44 -14.42 -7.47
N ARG A 55 -3.85 -14.09 -6.23
CA ARG A 55 -2.97 -13.67 -5.13
C ARG A 55 -3.22 -14.59 -3.94
N ASN A 56 -2.18 -15.24 -3.43
CA ASN A 56 -2.27 -16.17 -2.29
C ASN A 56 -3.39 -17.22 -2.47
N GLY A 57 -3.54 -17.72 -3.70
CA GLY A 57 -4.58 -18.70 -4.07
C GLY A 57 -6.00 -18.14 -4.27
N GLN A 58 -6.23 -16.85 -4.07
CA GLN A 58 -7.53 -16.21 -4.31
C GLN A 58 -7.54 -15.46 -5.64
N ASN A 59 -8.64 -15.52 -6.39
CA ASN A 59 -8.79 -14.72 -7.61
C ASN A 59 -8.88 -13.23 -7.25
N VAL A 60 -7.99 -12.43 -7.82
CA VAL A 60 -8.01 -10.96 -7.76
C VAL A 60 -8.43 -10.32 -9.08
N GLN A 61 -8.39 -11.10 -10.16
CA GLN A 61 -8.99 -10.75 -11.44
C GLN A 61 -9.55 -12.03 -12.07
N GLU A 62 -10.85 -12.02 -12.36
CA GLU A 62 -11.52 -13.10 -13.08
C GLU A 62 -11.10 -13.14 -14.56
N PHE A 63 -11.36 -14.28 -15.23
CA PHE A 63 -11.02 -14.44 -16.64
C PHE A 63 -11.67 -13.35 -17.52
N GLY A 64 -10.83 -12.64 -18.26
CA GLY A 64 -11.26 -11.65 -19.25
C GLY A 64 -10.18 -11.36 -20.28
N SER A 65 -10.43 -10.41 -21.19
CA SER A 65 -9.49 -10.11 -22.27
C SER A 65 -8.21 -9.38 -21.82
N SER A 66 -8.19 -8.82 -20.61
CA SER A 66 -7.05 -8.03 -20.12
C SER A 66 -5.93 -8.93 -19.59
N SER A 67 -4.79 -8.94 -20.28
CA SER A 67 -3.54 -9.52 -19.78
C SER A 67 -2.88 -8.72 -18.66
N LYS A 68 -3.51 -7.64 -18.20
CA LYS A 68 -2.98 -6.71 -17.20
C LYS A 68 -3.89 -6.65 -15.98
N TYR A 69 -3.28 -6.71 -14.81
CA TYR A 69 -3.91 -6.47 -13.51
C TYR A 69 -3.26 -5.25 -12.85
N GLY A 70 -4.07 -4.26 -12.50
CA GLY A 70 -3.61 -3.02 -11.88
C GLY A 70 -3.90 -3.01 -10.38
N ILE A 71 -2.93 -2.58 -9.59
CA ILE A 71 -3.09 -2.27 -8.16
C ILE A 71 -2.79 -0.78 -8.02
N LEU A 72 -3.80 -0.02 -7.60
CA LEU A 72 -3.70 1.42 -7.40
C LEU A 72 -3.45 1.72 -5.93
N PHE A 73 -2.56 2.66 -5.64
CA PHE A 73 -2.16 3.03 -4.29
C PHE A 73 -1.77 1.80 -3.47
N ALA A 74 -0.76 1.07 -3.95
CA ALA A 74 -0.29 -0.19 -3.39
C ALA A 74 -0.13 -0.12 -1.86
N LYS A 75 -0.56 -1.17 -1.16
CA LYS A 75 -0.44 -1.27 0.29
C LYS A 75 0.36 -2.50 0.69
N LEU A 76 0.85 -2.54 1.93
CA LEU A 76 1.55 -3.73 2.44
C LEU A 76 0.70 -5.01 2.32
N GLU A 77 -0.61 -4.91 2.50
CA GLU A 77 -1.59 -6.02 2.35
C GLU A 77 -1.71 -6.56 0.92
N ASP A 78 -1.20 -5.81 -0.07
CA ASP A 78 -1.15 -6.28 -1.44
C ASP A 78 0.06 -7.19 -1.71
N SER A 79 1.00 -7.31 -0.77
CA SER A 79 2.12 -8.23 -0.90
C SER A 79 1.66 -9.69 -0.91
N GLY A 80 2.42 -10.54 -1.60
CA GLY A 80 2.20 -11.97 -1.59
C GLY A 80 2.56 -12.66 -2.89
N TYR A 81 2.03 -13.86 -3.04
CA TYR A 81 2.35 -14.75 -4.15
C TYR A 81 1.34 -14.61 -5.28
N TYR A 82 1.83 -14.21 -6.45
CA TYR A 82 1.01 -13.93 -7.62
C TYR A 82 1.21 -14.97 -8.72
N ILE A 83 0.09 -15.36 -9.32
CA ILE A 83 0.03 -16.26 -10.49
C ILE A 83 -0.90 -15.62 -11.52
N CYS A 84 -0.53 -15.69 -12.81
CA CYS A 84 -1.47 -15.42 -13.90
C CYS A 84 -1.89 -16.72 -14.56
N GLU A 85 -3.16 -16.80 -14.93
CA GLU A 85 -3.75 -17.96 -15.59
C GLU A 85 -4.31 -17.52 -16.94
N VAL A 86 -4.04 -18.31 -17.97
CA VAL A 86 -4.53 -18.08 -19.33
C VAL A 86 -5.45 -19.22 -19.71
N ARG A 87 -6.66 -18.89 -20.17
CA ARG A 87 -7.66 -19.84 -20.66
C ARG A 87 -7.89 -19.64 -22.14
N ARG A 88 -7.82 -20.72 -22.92
CA ARG A 88 -8.18 -20.67 -24.34
C ARG A 88 -9.68 -20.75 -24.50
N SER A 89 -10.29 -19.78 -25.18
CA SER A 89 -11.74 -19.70 -25.37
C SER A 89 -12.29 -20.86 -26.20
N SER A 90 -11.51 -21.42 -27.12
CA SER A 90 -11.97 -22.45 -28.07
C SER A 90 -12.21 -23.83 -27.45
N ASN A 91 -11.46 -24.19 -26.40
CA ASN A 91 -11.52 -25.53 -25.79
C ASN A 91 -11.42 -25.53 -24.25
N GLY A 92 -11.35 -24.37 -23.61
CA GLY A 92 -11.30 -24.23 -22.16
C GLY A 92 -9.97 -24.65 -21.52
N LEU A 93 -8.94 -24.96 -22.30
CA LEU A 93 -7.65 -25.35 -21.76
C LEU A 93 -7.02 -24.17 -21.00
N THR A 94 -6.60 -24.43 -19.75
CA THR A 94 -5.95 -23.42 -18.91
C THR A 94 -4.46 -23.72 -18.69
N LYS A 95 -3.68 -22.65 -18.50
CA LYS A 95 -2.28 -22.73 -18.09
C LYS A 95 -1.98 -21.63 -17.08
N LYS A 96 -1.21 -21.98 -16.04
CA LYS A 96 -0.74 -21.05 -15.00
C LYS A 96 0.73 -20.67 -15.22
N SER A 97 1.08 -19.45 -14.83
CA SER A 97 2.47 -19.02 -14.73
C SER A 97 3.19 -19.68 -13.57
N LYS A 98 4.52 -19.50 -13.53
CA LYS A 98 5.23 -19.65 -12.26
C LYS A 98 4.71 -18.60 -11.28
N GLU A 99 4.69 -18.98 -10.02
CA GLU A 99 4.37 -18.07 -8.93
C GLU A 99 5.54 -17.11 -8.72
N ILE A 100 5.22 -15.82 -8.55
CA ILE A 100 6.20 -14.80 -8.17
C ILE A 100 5.82 -14.20 -6.82
N ASN A 101 6.81 -13.91 -5.99
CA ASN A 101 6.59 -13.17 -4.75
C ASN A 101 6.72 -11.68 -5.06
N ILE A 102 5.67 -10.91 -4.77
CA ILE A 102 5.65 -9.46 -4.86
C ILE A 102 5.65 -8.92 -3.44
N GLN A 103 6.69 -8.17 -3.09
CA GLN A 103 6.82 -7.50 -1.81
C GLN A 103 6.69 -5.99 -2.01
N ILE A 104 5.79 -5.38 -1.23
CA ILE A 104 5.61 -3.94 -1.18
C ILE A 104 6.31 -3.43 0.08
N GLU A 105 7.24 -2.51 -0.10
CA GLU A 105 8.03 -1.94 0.97
C GLU A 105 7.30 -0.77 1.64
N GLU A 106 7.46 -0.66 2.96
CA GLU A 106 6.87 0.43 3.72
C GLU A 106 7.52 1.76 3.36
N LEU A 107 6.72 2.77 3.03
CA LEU A 107 7.26 4.07 2.62
C LEU A 107 7.72 4.91 3.82
N PHE A 108 6.91 4.94 4.87
CA PHE A 108 7.23 5.56 6.16
C PHE A 108 6.46 4.87 7.28
N SER A 109 7.04 4.78 8.47
CA SER A 109 6.44 4.09 9.60
C SER A 109 5.10 4.72 10.00
N HIS A 110 4.20 3.91 10.55
CA HIS A 110 2.98 4.43 11.15
C HIS A 110 3.33 5.48 12.23
N PRO A 111 2.72 6.69 12.19
CA PRO A 111 3.13 7.77 13.07
C PRO A 111 2.69 7.54 14.51
N GLU A 112 3.50 8.01 15.45
CA GLU A 112 3.22 8.00 16.88
C GLU A 112 3.17 9.44 17.40
N ILE A 113 2.12 9.79 18.14
CA ILE A 113 2.01 11.11 18.76
C ILE A 113 2.53 11.05 20.19
N VAL A 114 3.45 11.96 20.53
CA VAL A 114 4.05 12.09 21.86
C VAL A 114 3.77 13.50 22.38
N THR A 115 3.38 13.61 23.65
CA THR A 115 3.18 14.88 24.33
C THR A 115 4.36 15.19 25.25
N ASN A 116 4.69 16.47 25.41
CA ASN A 116 5.63 16.94 26.42
C ASN A 116 5.13 18.28 27.00
N PRO A 117 4.91 18.39 28.31
CA PRO A 117 5.03 17.33 29.33
C PRO A 117 3.92 16.26 29.22
N ASP A 118 4.14 15.10 29.84
CA ASP A 118 3.14 14.02 29.91
C ASP A 118 1.91 14.42 30.73
N PHE A 119 2.12 15.24 31.76
CA PHE A 119 1.09 15.71 32.69
C PHE A 119 1.07 17.25 32.73
N PRO A 120 0.53 17.91 31.70
CA PRO A 120 0.52 19.36 31.64
C PRO A 120 -0.44 19.98 32.65
N LYS A 121 -0.05 21.13 33.19
CA LYS A 121 -0.90 22.01 33.98
C LYS A 121 -1.28 23.25 33.18
N GLU A 122 -2.30 23.94 33.63
CA GLU A 122 -2.68 25.24 33.08
C GLU A 122 -1.47 26.20 33.04
N GLY A 123 -1.36 26.97 31.97
CA GLY A 123 -0.21 27.85 31.69
C GLY A 123 1.06 27.14 31.22
N ASN A 124 1.12 25.80 31.20
CA ASN A 124 2.27 25.08 30.66
C ASN A 124 2.37 25.23 29.13
N ARG A 125 3.59 25.20 28.61
CA ARG A 125 3.83 25.01 27.18
C ARG A 125 3.77 23.52 26.86
N ILE A 126 2.87 23.11 25.97
CA ILE A 126 2.74 21.72 25.51
C ILE A 126 3.29 21.60 24.09
N ILE A 127 4.06 20.54 23.84
CA ILE A 127 4.58 20.18 22.52
C ILE A 127 4.08 18.78 22.19
N LEU A 128 3.23 18.68 21.17
CA LEU A 128 2.79 17.43 20.57
C LEU A 128 3.68 17.14 19.37
N THR A 129 4.46 16.06 19.42
CA THR A 129 5.37 15.65 18.35
C THR A 129 4.80 14.43 17.63
N CYS A 130 4.81 14.46 16.31
CA CYS A 130 4.41 13.35 15.44
C CYS A 130 5.67 12.63 14.95
N ASN A 131 6.00 11.51 15.58
CA ASN A 131 7.17 10.72 15.26
C ASN A 131 6.85 9.72 14.15
N THR A 132 7.66 9.73 13.09
CA THR A 132 7.61 8.75 12.00
C THR A 132 8.98 8.71 11.33
N SER A 133 9.33 7.58 10.73
CA SER A 133 10.59 7.40 10.00
C SER A 133 10.29 7.08 8.54
N ILE A 134 10.96 7.78 7.62
CA ILE A 134 10.93 7.43 6.20
C ILE A 134 11.74 6.14 6.04
N ASN A 135 11.12 5.12 5.48
CA ASN A 135 11.66 3.76 5.36
C ASN A 135 12.15 3.44 3.93
N THR A 136 12.33 4.49 3.11
CA THR A 136 12.89 4.40 1.75
C THR A 136 14.20 5.19 1.64
N LEU A 137 15.05 4.78 0.69
CA LEU A 137 16.27 5.50 0.30
C LEU A 137 15.97 6.67 -0.64
N ARG A 138 14.72 6.86 -1.06
CA ARG A 138 14.29 7.97 -1.92
C ARG A 138 14.44 9.30 -1.18
N SER A 139 15.35 10.15 -1.68
CA SER A 139 15.65 11.45 -1.09
C SER A 139 14.59 12.53 -1.39
N ASP A 140 13.66 12.26 -2.30
CA ASP A 140 12.59 13.17 -2.74
C ASP A 140 11.30 13.04 -1.91
N ILE A 141 11.29 12.17 -0.90
CA ILE A 141 10.13 12.01 -0.02
C ILE A 141 10.14 13.06 1.08
N GLU A 142 9.18 13.98 0.99
CA GLU A 142 8.87 14.93 2.06
C GLU A 142 7.51 14.63 2.68
N LEU A 143 7.46 14.69 4.02
CA LEU A 143 6.24 14.52 4.80
C LEU A 143 5.66 15.86 5.24
N GLN A 144 4.35 15.98 5.15
CA GLN A 144 3.57 17.03 5.79
C GLN A 144 2.75 16.46 6.94
N PHE A 145 2.59 17.25 7.98
CA PHE A 145 1.94 16.83 9.21
C PHE A 145 0.67 17.64 9.47
N ALA A 146 -0.39 16.93 9.85
CA ALA A 146 -1.61 17.50 10.38
C ALA A 146 -1.86 16.99 11.80
N PHE A 147 -2.39 17.85 12.66
CA PHE A 147 -2.79 17.50 14.01
C PHE A 147 -4.30 17.62 14.16
N TYR A 148 -4.86 16.75 15.00
CA TYR A 148 -6.29 16.68 15.28
C TYR A 148 -6.50 16.72 16.78
N GLN A 149 -7.48 17.50 17.22
CA GLN A 149 -7.99 17.53 18.59
C GLN A 149 -9.47 17.17 18.53
N ASN A 150 -9.88 16.11 19.21
CA ASN A 150 -11.25 15.60 19.20
C ASN A 150 -11.79 15.42 17.76
N GLU A 151 -10.98 14.76 16.91
CA GLU A 151 -11.22 14.55 15.47
C GLU A 151 -11.27 15.82 14.59
N LYS A 152 -11.18 17.01 15.19
CA LYS A 152 -11.15 18.27 14.45
C LYS A 152 -9.72 18.62 14.10
N LYS A 153 -9.48 18.88 12.81
CA LYS A 153 -8.17 19.31 12.33
C LYS A 153 -7.84 20.67 12.94
N VAL A 154 -6.70 20.74 13.61
CA VAL A 154 -6.14 21.99 14.15
C VAL A 154 -5.71 22.89 12.98
N PRO A 155 -5.88 24.22 13.07
CA PRO A 155 -5.50 25.14 12.01
C PRO A 155 -3.98 25.20 11.81
N LYS A 156 -3.46 24.29 10.98
CA LYS A 156 -2.24 24.38 10.15
C LYS A 156 -1.92 23.00 9.58
N LEU A 157 -1.49 22.99 8.33
CA LEU A 157 -0.73 21.89 7.75
C LEU A 157 0.64 22.47 7.40
N ASN A 158 1.69 21.95 7.99
CA ASN A 158 3.05 22.40 7.70
C ASN A 158 4.02 21.20 7.70
N SER A 159 5.26 21.44 7.29
CA SER A 159 6.35 20.47 7.38
C SER A 159 6.82 20.23 8.82
N SER A 160 6.31 20.99 9.80
CA SER A 160 6.66 20.80 11.21
C SER A 160 5.94 19.57 11.73
N HIS A 161 6.72 18.58 12.16
CA HIS A 161 6.24 17.42 12.91
C HIS A 161 5.79 17.75 14.35
N GLN A 162 5.67 19.03 14.70
CA GLN A 162 5.30 19.51 16.03
C GLN A 162 4.12 20.47 15.99
N TYR A 163 3.18 20.26 16.91
CA TYR A 163 2.12 21.18 17.27
C TYR A 163 2.37 21.72 18.68
N ILE A 164 2.37 23.04 18.83
CA ILE A 164 2.74 23.71 20.07
C ILE A 164 1.52 24.46 20.60
N ILE A 165 1.18 24.20 21.86
CA ILE A 165 0.22 24.98 22.65
C ILE A 165 1.07 25.83 23.59
N PRO A 166 1.25 27.14 23.32
CA PRO A 166 2.20 27.96 24.07
C PRO A 166 1.82 28.16 25.53
N LEU A 167 0.51 28.27 25.80
CA LEU A 167 -0.08 28.48 27.12
C LEU A 167 -1.33 27.61 27.22
N ALA A 168 -1.21 26.46 27.87
CA ALA A 168 -2.27 25.49 28.05
C ALA A 168 -3.45 26.05 28.85
N GLN A 169 -4.66 25.85 28.34
CA GLN A 169 -5.92 26.13 29.03
C GLN A 169 -6.72 24.84 29.28
N LEU A 170 -7.73 24.88 30.15
CA LEU A 170 -8.54 23.68 30.43
C LEU A 170 -9.25 23.16 29.16
N GLU A 171 -9.69 24.06 28.26
CA GLU A 171 -10.30 23.71 26.98
C GLU A 171 -9.36 23.02 25.98
N ASP A 172 -8.05 23.10 26.18
CA ASP A 172 -7.09 22.36 25.37
C ASP A 172 -7.08 20.86 25.73
N SER A 173 -7.73 20.44 26.82
CA SER A 173 -7.87 19.02 27.14
C SER A 173 -8.64 18.28 26.04
N GLY A 174 -8.20 17.08 25.69
CA GLY A 174 -8.87 16.28 24.68
C GLY A 174 -8.05 15.14 24.11
N ASN A 175 -8.62 14.54 23.08
CA ASN A 175 -8.03 13.43 22.35
C ASN A 175 -7.24 13.96 21.15
N TYR A 176 -5.94 13.69 21.14
CA TYR A 176 -5.02 14.14 20.11
C TYR A 176 -4.55 13.00 19.21
N SER A 177 -4.46 13.28 17.91
CA SER A 177 -3.80 12.41 16.94
C SER A 177 -3.06 13.24 15.90
N CYS A 178 -2.11 12.63 15.19
CA CYS A 178 -1.42 13.26 14.08
C CYS A 178 -1.53 12.42 12.80
N GLU A 179 -1.42 13.07 11.65
CA GLU A 179 -1.42 12.43 10.34
C GLU A 179 -0.17 12.88 9.60
N ALA A 180 0.63 11.91 9.14
CA ALA A 180 1.74 12.14 8.23
C ALA A 180 1.29 11.80 6.82
N ARG A 181 1.55 12.70 5.87
CA ARG A 181 1.21 12.52 4.45
C ARG A 181 2.39 12.85 3.55
N THR A 182 2.53 12.11 2.47
CA THR A 182 3.52 12.39 1.42
C THR A 182 2.99 13.41 0.43
N LEU A 183 3.89 14.20 -0.15
CA LEU A 183 3.55 15.12 -1.25
C LEU A 183 3.56 14.44 -2.63
N TYR A 184 4.30 13.33 -2.76
CA TYR A 184 4.52 12.63 -4.03
C TYR A 184 3.25 11.91 -4.54
N ASN A 185 2.68 11.03 -3.73
CA ASN A 185 1.53 10.19 -4.11
C ASN A 185 0.30 10.40 -3.20
N GLY A 186 0.38 11.30 -2.22
CA GLY A 186 -0.72 11.61 -1.31
C GLY A 186 -1.03 10.51 -0.30
N MET A 187 -0.15 9.51 -0.16
CA MET A 187 -0.25 8.48 0.86
C MET A 187 -0.25 9.12 2.25
N LYS A 188 -1.13 8.64 3.13
CA LYS A 188 -1.29 9.15 4.50
C LYS A 188 -1.44 8.02 5.51
N LYS A 189 -0.86 8.20 6.69
CA LYS A 189 -1.06 7.35 7.87
C LYS A 189 -1.39 8.25 9.06
N ARG A 190 -2.31 7.81 9.93
CA ARG A 190 -2.75 8.56 11.11
C ARG A 190 -2.41 7.78 12.36
N SER A 191 -1.87 8.47 13.36
CA SER A 191 -1.46 7.88 14.63
C SER A 191 -2.66 7.34 15.42
N SER A 192 -2.35 6.48 16.38
CA SER A 192 -3.28 6.23 17.50
C SER A 192 -3.55 7.53 18.26
N VAL A 193 -4.67 7.55 18.97
CA VAL A 193 -5.11 8.70 19.78
C VAL A 193 -4.43 8.67 21.15
N VAL A 194 -4.02 9.84 21.64
CA VAL A 194 -3.56 10.06 23.02
C VAL A 194 -4.47 11.08 23.70
N SER A 195 -4.92 10.77 24.93
CA SER A 195 -5.70 11.70 25.74
C SER A 195 -4.78 12.60 26.54
N VAL A 196 -4.90 13.92 26.34
CA VAL A 196 -4.17 14.94 27.09
C VAL A 196 -5.17 15.62 28.02
N VAL A 197 -4.86 15.61 29.32
CA VAL A 197 -5.69 16.24 30.36
C VAL A 197 -4.87 17.30 31.04
N ILE A 198 -5.34 18.54 30.97
CA ILE A 198 -4.68 19.69 31.59
C ILE A 198 -5.25 19.87 32.99
N GLN A 199 -4.37 19.86 33.99
CA GLN A 199 -4.76 20.08 35.37
C GLN A 199 -4.83 21.58 35.66
N GLY A 200 -5.98 22.03 36.17
CA GLY A 200 -6.12 23.39 36.68
C GLY A 200 -5.25 23.62 37.91
N GLU A 201 -4.79 24.85 38.10
CA GLU A 201 -4.13 25.24 39.34
C GLU A 201 -5.20 25.38 40.44
N HIS A 202 -5.22 24.48 41.42
CA HIS A 202 -6.03 24.70 42.62
C HIS A 202 -5.45 25.90 43.38
N SER A 203 -6.06 27.07 43.21
CA SER A 203 -5.86 28.19 44.12
C SER A 203 -6.43 27.82 45.48
N HIS A 204 -5.58 27.27 46.35
CA HIS A 204 -5.86 27.25 47.77
C HIS A 204 -5.76 28.69 48.30
N PHE A 205 -6.92 29.34 48.36
CA PHE A 205 -7.30 30.54 49.12
C PHE A 205 -6.59 31.87 48.80
#